data_AF-A0A6J4FXV7-F1
#
_entry.id   AF-A0A6J4FXV7-F1
#
_cell.length_a   1.000
_cell.length_b   1.000
_cell.length_c   1.000
_cell.angle_alpha   90.00
_cell.angle_beta   90.00
_cell.angle_gamma   90.00
#
_symmetry.space_group_name_H-M   'P 1'
#
loop_
_entity.id
_entity.type
_entity.pdbx_description
1 polymer ?
#
loop_
_entity_poly.entity_id
_entity_poly.type
_entity_poly.pdbx_seq_one_letter_code
_entity_poly.pdbx_strand_id
1 'polypeptide(L)'
;MNGATRAGLALAAWMMGVAPAWAQGFNLSRNNNEEIQVYADGGIEWISEAQRVIARTNAKAVRGRVTVTADTLTAYYRKGASGDEIWRLDADGNVTIATPTETATGTKATYDLDKAIFVLRGQPAHLVTPTDTVTAKETIEYWEKEKMAVARGDAVATQKGKQIQAEVLTSHFKENPKGDLEMRRADAYRSVVLTTPQEQVFGERGDYNLETGVATVAGSVRIVRAGNELNGEYAHVNLNSGISKLFGTGPGGQGEGRVSGTFTPDKKDTKERRAIFRGPGAKSGDKTEKGAP
;
A
#
# COMPACT_ATOMS: atom_id res chain seq x y z
N MET A 1 -19.94 -44.50 -47.39
CA MET A 1 -20.45 -44.55 -46.00
C MET A 1 -19.31 -44.21 -45.07
N ASN A 2 -19.51 -43.16 -44.25
CA ASN A 2 -18.78 -42.76 -43.03
C ASN A 2 -17.33 -42.27 -43.24
N GLY A 3 -16.88 -41.10 -42.80
CA GLY A 3 -17.44 -40.03 -41.96
C GLY A 3 -16.26 -39.18 -41.47
N ALA A 4 -16.35 -37.86 -41.59
CA ALA A 4 -15.34 -36.89 -41.16
C ALA A 4 -15.40 -36.64 -39.64
N THR A 5 -14.24 -36.39 -38.99
CA THR A 5 -13.98 -35.63 -37.73
C THR A 5 -12.57 -36.01 -37.24
N ARG A 6 -11.69 -35.22 -36.59
CA ARG A 6 -11.60 -33.87 -36.00
C ARG A 6 -10.08 -33.64 -35.74
N ALA A 7 -9.50 -32.49 -36.09
CA ALA A 7 -9.06 -31.41 -35.18
C ALA A 7 -8.26 -31.82 -33.93
N GLY A 8 -7.05 -31.26 -33.77
CA GLY A 8 -6.29 -31.34 -32.52
C GLY A 8 -4.87 -30.76 -32.56
N LEU A 9 -4.71 -29.48 -32.91
CA LEU A 9 -3.54 -28.68 -32.53
C LEU A 9 -3.64 -28.39 -31.02
N ALA A 10 -2.63 -28.79 -30.24
CA ALA A 10 -2.46 -28.28 -28.89
C ALA A 10 -1.00 -27.82 -28.72
N LEU A 11 -0.80 -26.51 -28.86
CA LEU A 11 0.34 -25.82 -28.26
C LEU A 11 0.32 -26.11 -26.76
N ALA A 12 1.35 -26.78 -26.26
CA ALA A 12 1.65 -26.77 -24.83
C ALA A 12 2.14 -25.36 -24.47
N ALA A 13 1.17 -24.52 -24.09
CA ALA A 13 1.41 -23.19 -23.58
C ALA A 13 2.23 -23.25 -22.29
N TRP A 14 3.27 -22.42 -22.25
CA TRP A 14 4.03 -22.08 -21.07
C TRP A 14 3.11 -21.63 -19.94
N MET A 15 3.04 -22.40 -18.84
CA MET A 15 2.74 -21.82 -17.54
C MET A 15 4.06 -21.47 -16.87
N MET A 16 4.58 -20.27 -17.18
CA MET A 16 5.39 -19.55 -16.21
C MET A 16 4.49 -19.27 -15.01
N GLY A 17 4.53 -20.16 -14.02
CA GLY A 17 4.09 -19.84 -12.68
C GLY A 17 5.00 -18.75 -12.15
N VAL A 18 4.62 -17.50 -12.33
CA VAL A 18 5.22 -16.38 -11.59
C VAL A 18 4.75 -16.59 -10.14
N ALA A 19 5.53 -17.31 -9.35
CA ALA A 19 5.35 -17.32 -7.91
C ALA A 19 5.37 -15.84 -7.47
N PRO A 20 4.42 -15.37 -6.65
CA PRO A 20 4.58 -14.07 -6.02
C PRO A 20 5.91 -14.12 -5.29
N ALA A 21 6.80 -13.17 -5.56
CA ALA A 21 7.95 -12.94 -4.70
C ALA A 21 7.40 -12.32 -3.42
N TRP A 22 7.15 -13.16 -2.42
CA TRP A 22 6.65 -12.74 -1.11
C TRP A 22 7.77 -12.00 -0.37
N ALA A 23 7.43 -10.86 0.23
CA ALA A 23 8.37 -10.02 0.96
C ALA A 23 9.06 -10.83 2.07
N GLN A 24 10.37 -10.99 1.94
CA GLN A 24 11.22 -11.58 2.97
C GLN A 24 11.53 -10.43 3.92
N GLY A 25 10.70 -10.19 4.93
CA GLY A 25 10.85 -9.04 5.83
C GLY A 25 12.30 -8.86 6.33
N PHE A 26 12.68 -7.61 6.64
CA PHE A 26 13.99 -7.29 7.22
C PHE A 26 14.23 -8.10 8.50
N ASN A 27 14.87 -9.26 8.37
CA ASN A 27 15.25 -10.07 9.52
C ASN A 27 16.58 -9.53 10.05
N LEU A 28 16.48 -8.51 10.90
CA LEU A 28 17.63 -7.88 11.57
C LEU A 28 17.93 -8.50 12.95
N SER A 29 17.19 -9.54 13.33
CA SER A 29 17.10 -10.08 14.70
C SER A 29 18.42 -10.63 15.26
N ARG A 30 18.50 -10.71 16.60
CA ARG A 30 19.64 -11.25 17.39
C ARG A 30 19.94 -12.72 17.11
N ASN A 31 18.98 -13.53 16.67
CA ASN A 31 19.16 -14.97 16.48
C ASN A 31 19.89 -15.37 15.19
N ASN A 32 20.50 -14.40 14.50
CA ASN A 32 21.34 -14.68 13.36
C ASN A 32 22.81 -14.77 13.78
N ASN A 33 23.38 -15.98 13.74
CA ASN A 33 24.79 -16.26 14.05
C ASN A 33 25.77 -15.79 12.97
N GLU A 34 25.30 -15.10 11.94
CA GLU A 34 26.15 -14.54 10.90
C GLU A 34 26.95 -13.33 11.41
N GLU A 35 28.24 -13.34 11.06
CA GLU A 35 29.17 -12.25 11.33
C GLU A 35 28.74 -10.96 10.63
N ILE A 36 28.97 -9.81 11.29
CA ILE A 36 28.75 -8.49 10.72
C ILE A 36 30.07 -8.00 10.13
N GLN A 37 30.11 -7.86 8.81
CA GLN A 37 31.26 -7.30 8.09
C GLN A 37 31.06 -5.80 7.91
N VAL A 38 32.05 -4.98 8.28
CA VAL A 38 31.98 -3.52 8.22
C VAL A 38 33.12 -2.96 7.38
N TYR A 39 32.78 -2.04 6.48
CA TYR A 39 33.70 -1.34 5.58
C TYR A 39 33.45 0.17 5.69
N ALA A 40 34.50 0.97 5.54
CA ALA A 40 34.42 2.43 5.54
C ALA A 40 35.68 3.03 4.88
N ASP A 41 35.49 4.07 4.07
CA ASP A 41 36.59 4.76 3.39
C ASP A 41 37.32 5.74 4.31
N GLY A 42 36.60 6.28 5.31
CA GLY A 42 37.11 7.24 6.30
C GLY A 42 37.64 6.60 7.57
N GLY A 43 37.70 5.27 7.63
CA GLY A 43 38.17 4.50 8.77
C GLY A 43 37.07 4.07 9.75
N ILE A 44 37.47 3.22 10.70
CA ILE A 44 36.63 2.68 11.76
C ILE A 44 37.27 3.04 13.10
N GLU A 45 36.53 3.76 13.93
CA GLU A 45 36.96 4.23 15.24
C GLU A 45 36.26 3.44 16.34
N TRP A 46 37.05 2.84 17.22
CA TRP A 46 36.55 2.21 18.43
C TRP A 46 36.70 3.16 19.62
N ILE A 47 35.58 3.65 20.16
CA ILE A 47 35.57 4.64 21.24
C ILE A 47 35.07 3.95 22.52
N SER A 48 35.99 3.30 23.23
CA SER A 48 35.66 2.47 24.41
C SER A 48 35.02 3.25 25.55
N GLU A 49 35.50 4.46 25.82
CA GLU A 49 34.97 5.33 26.88
C GLU A 49 33.51 5.71 26.66
N ALA A 50 33.09 5.81 25.39
CA ALA A 50 31.72 6.10 24.98
C ALA A 50 30.93 4.85 24.54
N GLN A 51 31.51 3.65 24.70
CA GLN A 51 30.95 2.36 24.35
C GLN A 51 30.32 2.30 22.95
N ARG A 52 31.05 2.79 21.95
CA ARG A 52 30.59 2.79 20.55
C ARG A 52 31.70 2.55 19.54
N VAL A 53 31.31 2.02 18.38
CA VAL A 53 32.16 1.87 17.19
C VAL A 53 31.55 2.70 16.07
N ILE A 54 32.37 3.49 15.38
CA ILE A 54 31.91 4.38 14.31
C ILE A 54 32.67 4.07 13.03
N ALA A 55 31.97 3.74 11.96
CA ALA A 55 32.50 3.62 10.61
C ALA A 55 32.09 4.87 9.81
N ARG A 56 33.07 5.59 9.23
CA ARG A 56 32.85 6.90 8.59
C ARG A 56 33.13 6.89 7.11
N THR A 57 32.43 7.75 6.37
CA THR A 57 32.56 7.98 4.93
C THR A 57 32.25 6.72 4.14
N ASN A 58 31.11 6.72 3.45
CA ASN A 58 30.68 5.59 2.62
C ASN A 58 30.68 4.25 3.40
N ALA A 59 30.19 4.30 4.63
CA ALA A 59 30.18 3.18 5.54
C ALA A 59 29.19 2.12 5.07
N LYS A 60 29.61 0.86 5.10
CA LYS A 60 28.82 -0.31 4.67
C LYS A 60 28.92 -1.40 5.72
N ALA A 61 27.77 -1.91 6.15
CA ALA A 61 27.66 -3.10 6.98
C ALA A 61 26.90 -4.19 6.23
N VAL A 62 27.40 -5.43 6.30
CA VAL A 62 26.77 -6.60 5.70
C VAL A 62 26.56 -7.64 6.79
N ARG A 63 25.33 -8.15 6.90
CA ARG A 63 24.98 -9.28 7.76
C ARG A 63 24.05 -10.21 6.99
N GLY A 64 24.58 -11.37 6.60
CA GLY A 64 23.85 -12.30 5.75
C GLY A 64 23.45 -11.70 4.42
N ARG A 65 22.13 -11.64 4.21
CA ARG A 65 21.51 -11.07 2.99
C ARG A 65 21.21 -9.57 3.10
N VAL A 66 21.43 -8.96 4.26
CA VAL A 66 21.14 -7.55 4.48
C VAL A 66 22.41 -6.73 4.32
N THR A 67 22.34 -5.69 3.51
CA THR A 67 23.38 -4.66 3.37
C THR A 67 22.82 -3.31 3.81
N VAL A 68 23.54 -2.61 4.67
CA VAL A 68 23.25 -1.23 5.07
C VAL A 68 24.41 -0.36 4.59
N THR A 69 24.11 0.72 3.87
CA THR A 69 25.07 1.76 3.50
C THR A 69 24.61 3.12 4.01
N ALA A 70 25.55 3.95 4.45
CA ALA A 70 25.30 5.32 4.91
C ALA A 70 26.58 6.15 4.89
N ASP A 71 26.48 7.45 5.13
CA ASP A 71 27.66 8.30 5.32
C ASP A 71 28.40 7.93 6.61
N THR A 72 27.67 7.52 7.66
CA THR A 72 28.22 7.03 8.92
C THR A 72 27.36 5.91 9.49
N LEU A 73 28.01 4.84 9.96
CA LEU A 73 27.37 3.78 10.74
C LEU A 73 27.94 3.79 12.16
N THR A 74 27.07 3.73 13.17
CA THR A 74 27.45 3.67 14.58
C THR A 74 26.83 2.47 15.26
N ALA A 75 27.65 1.64 15.90
CA ALA A 75 27.20 0.57 16.78
C ALA A 75 27.42 0.96 18.23
N TYR A 76 26.37 0.93 19.04
CA TYR A 76 26.43 1.14 20.49
C TYR A 76 26.41 -0.21 21.19
N TYR A 77 27.36 -0.39 22.10
CA TYR A 77 27.47 -1.62 22.87
C TYR A 77 27.46 -1.35 24.37
N ARG A 78 27.32 -2.42 25.15
CA ARG A 78 27.43 -2.42 26.61
C ARG A 78 28.14 -3.68 27.07
N LYS A 79 28.66 -3.67 28.30
CA LYS A 79 29.21 -4.88 28.93
C LYS A 79 28.07 -5.84 29.24
N GLY A 80 28.08 -7.02 28.62
CA GLY A 80 27.20 -8.14 28.91
C GLY A 80 27.90 -9.24 29.73
N ALA A 81 27.14 -10.27 30.12
CA ALA A 81 27.65 -11.38 30.93
C ALA A 81 28.77 -12.18 30.25
N SER A 82 28.78 -12.22 28.91
CA SER A 82 29.71 -13.01 28.10
C SER A 82 30.60 -12.17 27.18
N GLY A 83 30.68 -10.85 27.40
CA GLY A 83 31.41 -9.92 26.53
C GLY A 83 30.60 -8.69 26.16
N ASP A 84 31.12 -7.87 25.26
CA ASP A 84 30.42 -6.68 24.77
C ASP A 84 29.22 -7.06 23.90
N GLU A 85 28.07 -6.46 24.18
CA GLU A 85 26.79 -6.71 23.51
C GLU A 85 26.35 -5.45 22.79
N ILE A 86 26.09 -5.54 21.47
CA ILE A 86 25.50 -4.45 20.69
C ILE A 86 24.00 -4.40 20.99
N TRP A 87 23.51 -3.22 21.39
CA TRP A 87 22.09 -3.01 21.70
C TRP A 87 21.42 -1.99 20.78
N ARG A 88 22.20 -1.17 20.06
CA ARG A 88 21.68 -0.22 19.08
C ARG A 88 22.61 -0.03 17.90
N LEU A 89 22.02 0.12 16.72
CA LEU A 89 22.70 0.49 15.48
C LEU A 89 22.07 1.77 14.94
N ASP A 90 22.90 2.73 14.57
CA ASP A 90 22.49 3.96 13.87
C ASP A 90 23.17 4.03 12.51
N ALA A 91 22.43 4.50 11.51
CA ALA A 91 22.90 4.87 10.19
C ALA A 91 22.51 6.32 9.92
N ASP A 92 23.46 7.16 9.52
CA ASP A 92 23.26 8.59 9.33
C ASP A 92 23.81 9.02 7.97
N GLY A 93 22.99 9.75 7.21
CA GLY A 93 23.32 10.27 5.88
C GLY A 93 23.20 9.21 4.77
N ASN A 94 22.55 9.57 3.66
CA ASN A 94 22.38 8.72 2.46
C ASN A 94 22.07 7.24 2.75
N VAL A 95 21.16 6.99 3.69
CA VAL A 95 20.90 5.64 4.20
C VAL A 95 20.21 4.82 3.13
N THR A 96 20.80 3.65 2.80
CA THR A 96 20.17 2.62 1.99
C THR A 96 20.31 1.28 2.69
N ILE A 97 19.20 0.57 2.82
CA ILE A 97 19.13 -0.78 3.37
C ILE A 97 18.58 -1.68 2.29
N ALA A 98 19.31 -2.71 1.91
CA ALA A 98 18.96 -3.59 0.84
C ALA A 98 19.00 -5.06 1.28
N THR A 99 18.02 -5.82 0.82
CA THR A 99 18.03 -7.28 0.75
C THR A 99 18.09 -7.68 -0.74
N PRO A 100 18.04 -8.97 -1.10
CA PRO A 100 17.91 -9.36 -2.50
C PRO A 100 16.62 -8.87 -3.19
N THR A 101 15.58 -8.54 -2.43
CA THR A 101 14.23 -8.26 -2.96
C THR A 101 13.65 -6.92 -2.51
N GLU A 102 14.13 -6.35 -1.42
CA GLU A 102 13.64 -5.10 -0.85
C GLU A 102 14.74 -4.05 -0.76
N THR A 103 14.35 -2.78 -0.84
CA THR A 103 15.24 -1.64 -0.64
C THR A 103 14.52 -0.54 0.11
N ALA A 104 15.14 -0.03 1.18
CA ALA A 104 14.64 1.08 1.96
C ALA A 104 15.67 2.22 1.96
N THR A 105 15.23 3.45 1.70
CA THR A 105 16.09 4.63 1.62
C THR A 105 15.60 5.76 2.53
N GLY A 106 16.53 6.49 3.13
CA GLY A 106 16.23 7.60 4.03
C GLY A 106 17.47 8.42 4.38
N THR A 107 17.32 9.33 5.34
CA THR A 107 18.42 10.17 5.85
C THR A 107 19.00 9.66 7.16
N LYS A 108 18.22 8.90 7.94
CA LYS A 108 18.66 8.26 9.17
C LYS A 108 17.92 6.95 9.39
N ALA A 109 18.60 5.93 9.89
CA ALA A 109 17.96 4.74 10.42
C ALA A 109 18.49 4.40 11.81
N THR A 110 17.62 3.91 12.67
CA THR A 110 17.97 3.40 14.00
C THR A 110 17.33 2.04 14.19
N TYR A 111 18.10 1.09 14.71
CA TYR A 111 17.60 -0.20 15.15
C TYR A 111 17.94 -0.39 16.63
N ASP A 112 16.92 -0.47 17.47
CA ASP A 112 17.01 -0.79 18.90
C ASP A 112 16.82 -2.30 19.05
N LEU A 113 17.91 -3.05 19.30
CA LEU A 113 17.91 -4.51 19.34
C LEU A 113 17.21 -5.06 20.59
N ASP A 114 17.18 -4.29 21.68
CA ASP A 114 16.49 -4.70 22.91
C ASP A 114 14.98 -4.65 22.70
N LYS A 115 14.50 -3.56 22.09
CA LYS A 115 13.08 -3.39 21.78
C LYS A 115 12.65 -4.15 20.53
N ALA A 116 13.60 -4.45 19.63
CA ALA A 116 13.35 -4.97 18.29
C ALA A 116 12.47 -4.00 17.48
N ILE A 117 12.89 -2.73 17.47
CA ILE A 117 12.21 -1.66 16.73
C ILE A 117 13.20 -1.05 15.76
N PHE A 118 12.84 -1.08 14.49
CA PHE A 118 13.52 -0.39 13.41
C PHE A 118 12.78 0.90 13.05
N VAL A 119 13.50 2.00 12.88
CA VAL A 119 12.96 3.30 12.48
C VAL A 119 13.80 3.87 11.35
N LEU A 120 13.18 4.10 10.20
CA LEU A 120 13.74 4.82 9.06
C LEU A 120 13.11 6.21 8.98
N ARG A 121 13.93 7.25 8.96
CA ARG A 121 13.53 8.64 8.76
C ARG A 121 14.08 9.13 7.43
N GLY A 122 13.33 9.98 6.74
CA GLY A 122 13.78 10.60 5.49
C GLY A 122 12.81 11.67 4.98
N GLN A 123 13.26 12.51 4.06
CA GLN A 123 12.44 13.50 3.36
C GLN A 123 12.29 13.14 1.87
N PRO A 124 11.62 12.04 1.49
CA PRO A 124 10.84 11.10 2.32
C PRO A 124 11.63 9.83 2.71
N ALA A 125 11.17 9.14 3.76
CA ALA A 125 11.48 7.72 3.95
C ALA A 125 10.76 6.94 2.86
N HIS A 126 11.44 5.97 2.26
CA HIS A 126 10.95 5.24 1.10
C HIS A 126 11.31 3.76 1.21
N LEU A 127 10.34 2.90 0.94
CA LEU A 127 10.49 1.45 0.94
C LEU A 127 9.94 0.90 -0.38
N VAL A 128 10.73 0.06 -1.04
CA VAL A 128 10.36 -0.68 -2.23
C VAL A 128 10.49 -2.16 -1.94
N THR A 129 9.45 -2.90 -2.28
CA THR A 129 9.40 -4.37 -2.28
C THR A 129 9.10 -4.84 -3.70
N PRO A 130 9.10 -6.16 -3.98
CA PRO A 130 8.76 -6.65 -5.32
C PRO A 130 7.35 -6.25 -5.80
N THR A 131 6.42 -6.02 -4.88
CA THR A 131 5.00 -5.76 -5.19
C THR A 131 4.54 -4.35 -4.87
N ASP A 132 5.23 -3.67 -3.95
CA ASP A 132 4.71 -2.50 -3.25
C ASP A 132 5.76 -1.41 -3.07
N THR A 133 5.30 -0.17 -3.09
CA THR A 133 6.10 1.00 -2.70
C THR A 133 5.39 1.73 -1.56
N VAL A 134 6.16 2.14 -0.55
CA VAL A 134 5.68 2.94 0.58
C VAL A 134 6.56 4.18 0.74
N THR A 135 5.96 5.35 0.86
CA THR A 135 6.62 6.60 1.23
C THR A 135 5.99 7.20 2.48
N ALA A 136 6.80 7.93 3.25
CA ALA A 136 6.36 8.72 4.39
C ALA A 136 7.30 9.91 4.59
N LYS A 137 6.76 11.07 4.95
CA LYS A 137 7.54 12.30 5.16
C LYS A 137 8.25 12.34 6.52
N GLU A 138 7.80 11.54 7.48
CA GLU A 138 8.42 11.47 8.80
C GLU A 138 9.18 10.16 9.00
N THR A 139 8.45 9.04 9.14
CA THR A 139 9.05 7.75 9.47
C THR A 139 8.39 6.57 8.77
N ILE A 140 9.18 5.53 8.53
CA ILE A 140 8.73 4.16 8.35
C ILE A 140 9.33 3.32 9.48
N GLU A 141 8.49 2.69 10.27
CA GLU A 141 8.84 1.94 11.46
C GLU A 141 8.47 0.46 11.27
N TYR A 142 9.28 -0.43 11.84
CA TYR A 142 8.95 -1.85 11.95
C TYR A 142 9.17 -2.33 13.39
N TRP A 143 8.09 -2.85 13.97
CA TRP A 143 7.97 -3.35 15.33
C TRP A 143 7.96 -4.88 15.24
N GLU A 144 9.13 -5.51 15.43
CA GLU A 144 9.32 -6.92 15.07
C GLU A 144 8.50 -7.87 15.94
N LYS A 145 8.45 -7.60 17.25
CA LYS A 145 7.72 -8.44 18.21
C LYS A 145 6.22 -8.43 17.94
N GLU A 146 5.71 -7.28 17.51
CA GLU A 146 4.31 -7.04 17.17
C GLU A 146 3.97 -7.44 15.73
N LYS A 147 4.99 -7.73 14.89
CA LYS A 147 4.85 -7.97 13.46
C LYS A 147 4.02 -6.86 12.80
N MET A 148 4.43 -5.62 13.04
CA MET A 148 3.69 -4.43 12.67
C MET A 148 4.60 -3.38 12.02
N ALA A 149 4.15 -2.78 10.92
CA ALA A 149 4.82 -1.64 10.30
C ALA A 149 3.97 -0.38 10.43
N VAL A 150 4.60 0.78 10.57
CA VAL A 150 3.92 2.07 10.67
C VAL A 150 4.62 3.10 9.78
N ALA A 151 3.89 3.75 8.89
CA ALA A 151 4.36 4.87 8.09
C ALA A 151 3.66 6.16 8.53
N ARG A 152 4.42 7.25 8.74
CA ARG A 152 3.92 8.51 9.33
C ARG A 152 4.27 9.74 8.49
N GLY A 153 3.35 10.70 8.49
CA GLY A 153 3.47 11.99 7.82
C GLY A 153 3.18 11.84 6.33
N ASP A 154 1.94 12.12 5.92
CA ASP A 154 1.48 11.93 4.54
C ASP A 154 1.94 10.59 3.91
N ALA A 155 1.70 9.50 4.64
CA ALA A 155 2.10 8.17 4.21
C ALA A 155 1.32 7.74 2.96
N VAL A 156 2.03 7.21 1.97
CA VAL A 156 1.46 6.70 0.71
C VAL A 156 1.96 5.28 0.48
N ALA A 157 1.04 4.34 0.23
CA ALA A 157 1.37 2.98 -0.19
C ALA A 157 0.71 2.67 -1.54
N THR A 158 1.49 2.10 -2.46
CA THR A 158 1.05 1.79 -3.82
C THR A 158 1.30 0.33 -4.13
N GLN A 159 0.28 -0.36 -4.65
CA GLN A 159 0.31 -1.76 -5.05
C GLN A 159 -0.52 -1.97 -6.32
N LYS A 160 0.09 -2.48 -7.40
CA LYS A 160 -0.61 -2.89 -8.63
C LYS A 160 -1.63 -1.86 -9.16
N GLY A 161 -1.24 -0.58 -9.19
CA GLY A 161 -2.09 0.53 -9.66
C GLY A 161 -3.19 0.97 -8.69
N LYS A 162 -3.24 0.40 -7.48
CA LYS A 162 -4.02 0.90 -6.35
C LYS A 162 -3.09 1.68 -5.41
N GLN A 163 -3.62 2.73 -4.79
CA GLN A 163 -2.88 3.57 -3.86
C GLN A 163 -3.75 3.89 -2.65
N ILE A 164 -3.15 3.91 -1.48
CA ILE A 164 -3.75 4.49 -0.27
C ILE A 164 -2.85 5.58 0.27
N GLN A 165 -3.44 6.72 0.61
CA GLN A 165 -2.79 7.84 1.27
C GLN A 165 -3.50 8.12 2.59
N ALA A 166 -2.75 8.41 3.64
CA ALA A 166 -3.27 8.87 4.94
C ALA A 166 -2.15 9.54 5.74
N GLU A 167 -2.49 10.19 6.85
CA GLU A 167 -1.46 10.74 7.73
C GLU A 167 -0.66 9.65 8.44
N VAL A 168 -1.31 8.54 8.80
CA VAL A 168 -0.65 7.34 9.33
C VAL A 168 -1.22 6.10 8.66
N LEU A 169 -0.33 5.26 8.14
CA LEU A 169 -0.63 3.91 7.68
C LEU A 169 -0.01 2.90 8.63
N THR A 170 -0.79 1.90 9.04
CA THR A 170 -0.31 0.78 9.87
C THR A 170 -0.59 -0.52 9.14
N SER A 171 0.35 -1.46 9.15
CA SER A 171 0.17 -2.80 8.59
C SER A 171 0.51 -3.85 9.62
N HIS A 172 -0.33 -4.87 9.73
CA HIS A 172 -0.15 -6.02 10.61
C HIS A 172 0.14 -7.26 9.79
N PHE A 173 1.16 -8.01 10.18
CA PHE A 173 1.65 -9.17 9.45
C PHE A 173 1.43 -10.46 10.25
N LYS A 174 1.33 -11.57 9.53
CA LYS A 174 1.41 -12.93 10.07
C LYS A 174 2.56 -13.66 9.38
N GLU A 175 3.21 -14.57 10.08
CA GLU A 175 4.14 -15.48 9.41
C GLU A 175 3.34 -16.59 8.72
N ASN A 176 3.74 -16.92 7.50
CA ASN A 176 3.27 -18.10 6.82
C ASN A 176 4.08 -19.35 7.26
N PRO A 177 3.70 -20.57 6.86
CA PRO A 177 4.43 -21.79 7.24
C PRO A 177 5.90 -21.84 6.79
N LYS A 178 6.33 -20.97 5.85
CA LYS A 178 7.73 -20.85 5.42
C LYS A 178 8.53 -19.85 6.24
N GLY A 179 7.87 -19.11 7.15
CA GLY A 179 8.47 -18.05 7.95
C GLY A 179 8.42 -16.67 7.28
N ASP A 180 7.77 -16.53 6.12
CA ASP A 180 7.66 -15.24 5.43
C ASP A 180 6.55 -14.39 6.06
N LEU A 181 6.74 -13.08 6.09
CA LEU A 181 5.72 -12.15 6.58
C LEU A 181 4.70 -11.86 5.48
N GLU A 182 3.43 -12.16 5.78
CA GLU A 182 2.29 -11.84 4.95
C GLU A 182 1.46 -10.78 5.65
N MET A 183 1.19 -9.66 4.96
CA MET A 183 0.26 -8.66 5.47
C MET A 183 -1.11 -9.32 5.67
N ARG A 184 -1.78 -9.05 6.79
CA ARG A 184 -3.14 -9.53 7.05
C ARG A 184 -4.14 -8.38 7.01
N ARG A 185 -3.73 -7.25 7.55
CA ARG A 185 -4.57 -6.07 7.74
C ARG A 185 -3.73 -4.81 7.55
N ALA A 186 -4.35 -3.78 6.99
CA ALA A 186 -3.82 -2.43 7.05
C ALA A 186 -4.88 -1.49 7.64
N ASP A 187 -4.44 -0.44 8.33
CA ASP A 187 -5.26 0.63 8.87
C ASP A 187 -4.71 1.97 8.41
N ALA A 188 -5.61 2.89 8.11
CA ALA A 188 -5.32 4.23 7.64
C ALA A 188 -6.03 5.25 8.54
N TYR A 189 -5.31 6.27 8.98
CA TYR A 189 -5.82 7.24 9.95
C TYR A 189 -5.60 8.67 9.44
N ARG A 190 -6.69 9.46 9.49
CA ARG A 190 -6.81 10.86 9.08
C ARG A 190 -6.56 11.08 7.59
N SER A 191 -7.45 11.85 6.95
CA SER A 191 -7.32 12.27 5.55
C SER A 191 -7.05 11.09 4.61
N VAL A 192 -7.84 10.03 4.74
CA VAL A 192 -7.69 8.81 3.97
C VAL A 192 -8.18 9.02 2.55
N VAL A 193 -7.32 8.67 1.58
CA VAL A 193 -7.65 8.64 0.16
C VAL A 193 -7.24 7.29 -0.42
N LEU A 194 -8.22 6.47 -0.77
CA LEU A 194 -8.04 5.22 -1.49
C LEU A 194 -8.30 5.45 -2.97
N THR A 195 -7.28 5.24 -3.79
CA THR A 195 -7.37 5.37 -5.25
C THR A 195 -7.25 3.99 -5.89
N THR A 196 -8.19 3.69 -6.79
CA THR A 196 -8.19 2.51 -7.65
C THR A 196 -8.23 2.97 -9.11
N PRO A 197 -8.03 2.08 -10.10
CA PRO A 197 -8.18 2.45 -11.50
C PRO A 197 -9.59 2.94 -11.88
N GLN A 198 -10.61 2.62 -11.07
CA GLN A 198 -12.00 2.94 -11.36
C GLN A 198 -12.49 4.19 -10.60
N GLU A 199 -11.96 4.46 -9.41
CA GLU A 199 -12.53 5.44 -8.49
C GLU A 199 -11.55 5.92 -7.42
N GLN A 200 -11.88 7.06 -6.81
CA GLN A 200 -11.27 7.58 -5.59
C GLN A 200 -12.29 7.56 -4.45
N VAL A 201 -11.86 7.13 -3.28
CA VAL A 201 -12.66 7.07 -2.05
C VAL A 201 -11.96 7.86 -0.97
N PHE A 202 -12.65 8.85 -0.43
CA PHE A 202 -12.16 9.75 0.62
C PHE A 202 -12.85 9.41 1.95
N GLY A 203 -12.15 9.61 3.07
CA GLY A 203 -12.73 9.56 4.41
C GLY A 203 -11.70 9.87 5.51
N GLU A 204 -12.09 9.68 6.77
CA GLU A 204 -11.23 9.98 7.93
C GLU A 204 -10.48 8.76 8.46
N ARG A 205 -11.04 7.56 8.28
CA ARG A 205 -10.40 6.30 8.68
C ARG A 205 -10.62 5.26 7.60
N GLY A 206 -9.63 4.39 7.43
CA GLY A 206 -9.74 3.20 6.61
C GLY A 206 -9.22 1.98 7.34
N ASP A 207 -9.80 0.82 7.05
CA ASP A 207 -9.20 -0.47 7.35
C ASP A 207 -9.30 -1.36 6.12
N TYR A 208 -8.33 -2.25 5.94
CA TYR A 208 -8.28 -3.19 4.84
C TYR A 208 -8.00 -4.58 5.37
N ASN A 209 -8.83 -5.54 4.97
CA ASN A 209 -8.64 -6.94 5.29
C ASN A 209 -8.17 -7.69 4.04
N LEU A 210 -6.93 -8.20 4.06
CA LEU A 210 -6.33 -8.86 2.90
C LEU A 210 -7.06 -10.16 2.52
N GLU A 211 -7.55 -10.92 3.51
CA GLU A 211 -8.22 -12.20 3.29
C GLU A 211 -9.53 -12.03 2.51
N THR A 212 -10.30 -10.99 2.84
CA THR A 212 -11.57 -10.68 2.15
C THR A 212 -11.38 -9.78 0.92
N GLY A 213 -10.27 -9.04 0.86
CA GLY A 213 -10.03 -7.99 -0.12
C GLY A 213 -10.95 -6.78 0.02
N VAL A 214 -11.61 -6.60 1.17
CA VAL A 214 -12.51 -5.48 1.43
C VAL A 214 -11.78 -4.39 2.21
N ALA A 215 -11.81 -3.18 1.68
CA ALA A 215 -11.46 -1.96 2.39
C ALA A 215 -12.74 -1.30 2.93
N THR A 216 -12.71 -0.95 4.19
CA THR A 216 -13.73 -0.15 4.87
C THR A 216 -13.21 1.28 4.96
N VAL A 217 -14.02 2.26 4.59
CA VAL A 217 -13.71 3.69 4.76
C VAL A 217 -14.83 4.34 5.56
N ALA A 218 -14.49 5.17 6.54
CA ALA A 218 -15.45 5.76 7.47
C ALA A 218 -15.16 7.24 7.74
N GLY A 219 -16.21 7.98 8.10
CA GLY A 219 -16.17 9.41 8.41
C GLY A 219 -16.23 10.26 7.16
N SER A 220 -17.37 10.93 6.92
CA SER A 220 -17.57 11.87 5.79
C SER A 220 -17.11 11.29 4.45
N VAL A 221 -17.58 10.09 4.13
CA VAL A 221 -17.12 9.33 2.97
C VAL A 221 -17.62 9.93 1.67
N ARG A 222 -16.68 10.13 0.73
CA ARG A 222 -16.97 10.59 -0.63
C ARG A 222 -16.35 9.65 -1.64
N ILE A 223 -17.12 9.20 -2.63
CA ILE A 223 -16.65 8.34 -3.73
C ILE A 223 -16.79 9.12 -5.03
N VAL A 224 -15.69 9.23 -5.79
CA VAL A 224 -15.67 9.86 -7.11
C VAL A 224 -15.35 8.81 -8.16
N ARG A 225 -16.28 8.60 -9.11
CA ARG A 225 -16.16 7.59 -10.17
C ARG A 225 -16.74 8.12 -11.49
N ALA A 226 -15.90 8.21 -12.52
CA ALA A 226 -16.29 8.64 -13.86
C ALA A 226 -17.13 9.94 -13.90
N GLY A 227 -16.74 10.95 -13.09
CA GLY A 227 -17.46 12.23 -13.00
C GLY A 227 -18.75 12.20 -12.17
N ASN A 228 -19.09 11.05 -11.59
CA ASN A 228 -20.14 10.93 -10.57
C ASN A 228 -19.53 11.04 -9.19
N GLU A 229 -20.31 11.57 -8.26
CA GLU A 229 -19.92 11.70 -6.85
C GLU A 229 -21.01 11.07 -5.98
N LEU A 230 -20.60 10.28 -4.98
CA LEU A 230 -21.48 9.71 -3.96
C LEU A 230 -20.98 10.14 -2.58
N ASN A 231 -21.88 10.55 -1.69
CA ASN A 231 -21.57 11.02 -0.35
C ASN A 231 -22.37 10.23 0.70
N GLY A 232 -21.70 9.82 1.77
CA GLY A 232 -22.26 9.03 2.87
C GLY A 232 -21.33 9.08 4.08
N GLU A 233 -21.55 8.21 5.06
CA GLU A 233 -20.75 8.19 6.29
C GLU A 233 -19.76 7.02 6.32
N TYR A 234 -20.03 5.99 5.53
CA TYR A 234 -19.33 4.71 5.60
C TYR A 234 -19.37 3.99 4.26
N ALA A 235 -18.28 3.37 3.83
CA ALA A 235 -18.23 2.57 2.60
C ALA A 235 -17.48 1.26 2.77
N HIS A 236 -17.96 0.23 2.09
CA HIS A 236 -17.19 -0.97 1.78
C HIS A 236 -16.75 -0.93 0.32
N VAL A 237 -15.46 -1.13 0.07
CA VAL A 237 -14.83 -1.13 -1.24
C VAL A 237 -14.16 -2.49 -1.42
N ASN A 238 -14.70 -3.34 -2.29
CA ASN A 238 -14.09 -4.62 -2.59
C ASN A 238 -13.00 -4.43 -3.66
N LEU A 239 -11.73 -4.51 -3.25
CA LEU A 239 -10.57 -4.28 -4.12
C LEU A 239 -10.27 -5.42 -5.10
N ASN A 240 -10.95 -6.56 -4.93
CA ASN A 240 -10.90 -7.70 -5.84
C ASN A 240 -11.93 -7.56 -6.98
N SER A 241 -13.17 -7.16 -6.66
CA SER A 241 -14.25 -7.05 -7.65
C SER A 241 -14.47 -5.63 -8.19
N GLY A 242 -13.96 -4.59 -7.52
CA GLY A 242 -14.20 -3.19 -7.86
C GLY A 242 -15.61 -2.69 -7.52
N ILE A 243 -16.34 -3.44 -6.68
CA ILE A 243 -17.68 -3.08 -6.21
C ILE A 243 -17.55 -2.27 -4.92
N SER A 244 -18.16 -1.10 -4.91
CA SER A 244 -18.22 -0.20 -3.75
C SER A 244 -19.65 0.02 -3.31
N LYS A 245 -19.89 -0.08 -2.01
CA LYS A 245 -21.19 0.10 -1.38
C LYS A 245 -21.08 1.16 -0.30
N LEU A 246 -21.89 2.21 -0.45
CA LEU A 246 -21.95 3.36 0.46
C LEU A 246 -23.16 3.25 1.39
N PHE A 247 -22.99 3.71 2.61
CA PHE A 247 -23.98 3.66 3.68
C PHE A 247 -24.08 5.05 4.34
N GLY A 248 -25.29 5.41 4.77
CA GLY A 248 -25.53 6.70 5.41
C GLY A 248 -25.23 6.70 6.91
N THR A 249 -25.08 5.53 7.53
CA THR A 249 -24.63 5.36 8.92
C THR A 249 -23.52 4.33 8.99
N GLY A 250 -22.62 4.52 9.96
CA GLY A 250 -21.62 3.53 10.30
C GLY A 250 -22.20 2.29 11.01
N PRO A 251 -21.42 1.22 11.14
CA PRO A 251 -21.84 0.01 11.84
C PRO A 251 -22.34 0.31 13.27
N GLY A 252 -23.55 -0.16 13.60
CA GLY A 252 -24.16 0.06 14.92
C GLY A 252 -24.75 1.45 15.16
N GLY A 253 -24.74 2.35 14.17
CA GLY A 253 -25.37 3.65 14.26
C GLY A 253 -26.90 3.56 14.36
N GLN A 254 -27.50 4.32 15.29
CA GLN A 254 -28.95 4.46 15.40
C GLN A 254 -29.43 5.59 14.47
N GLY A 255 -30.31 5.26 13.51
CA GLY A 255 -30.96 6.23 12.61
C GLY A 255 -30.89 5.85 11.12
N GLU A 256 -31.80 6.40 10.32
CA GLU A 256 -31.75 6.33 8.85
C GLU A 256 -30.80 7.39 8.31
N GLY A 257 -29.51 7.09 8.31
CA GLY A 257 -28.55 7.91 7.57
C GLY A 257 -28.84 7.82 6.08
N ARG A 258 -28.83 8.97 5.40
CA ARG A 258 -29.08 9.05 3.96
C ARG A 258 -27.76 9.14 3.22
N VAL A 259 -27.64 8.36 2.15
CA VAL A 259 -26.61 8.58 1.13
C VAL A 259 -27.14 9.57 0.10
N SER A 260 -26.25 10.32 -0.54
CA SER A 260 -26.58 11.20 -1.66
C SER A 260 -25.62 10.96 -2.82
N GLY A 261 -26.02 11.36 -4.02
CA GLY A 261 -25.19 11.17 -5.20
C GLY A 261 -25.58 12.10 -6.33
N THR A 262 -24.58 12.56 -7.07
CA THR A 262 -24.74 13.34 -8.29
C THR A 262 -24.22 12.53 -9.46
N PHE A 263 -25.08 12.33 -10.46
CA PHE A 263 -24.73 11.60 -11.67
C PHE A 263 -24.74 12.56 -12.85
N THR A 264 -23.61 12.64 -13.55
CA THR A 264 -23.47 13.50 -14.72
C THR A 264 -23.72 12.65 -15.98
N PRO A 265 -24.83 12.85 -16.70
CA PRO A 265 -25.10 12.09 -17.92
C PRO A 265 -24.12 12.46 -19.04
N ASP A 266 -23.78 11.48 -19.86
CA ASP A 266 -22.85 11.69 -20.96
C ASP A 266 -23.48 12.56 -22.07
N LYS A 267 -22.76 13.56 -22.60
CA LYS A 267 -23.32 14.55 -23.55
C LYS A 267 -23.84 13.92 -24.86
N LYS A 268 -23.42 12.71 -25.19
CA LYS A 268 -23.91 11.94 -26.35
C LYS A 268 -25.34 11.41 -26.15
N ASP A 269 -25.73 11.09 -24.90
CA ASP A 269 -27.06 10.58 -24.54
C ASP A 269 -28.16 11.67 -24.72
N THR A 270 -27.79 12.94 -24.63
CA THR A 270 -28.72 14.07 -24.80
C THR A 270 -29.26 14.22 -26.24
N LYS A 271 -28.50 13.78 -27.26
CA LYS A 271 -28.97 13.83 -28.66
C LYS A 271 -29.96 12.70 -28.96
N GLU A 272 -29.73 11.51 -28.43
CA GLU A 272 -30.62 10.35 -28.61
C GLU A 272 -31.93 10.53 -27.82
N ARG A 273 -31.88 11.04 -26.58
CA ARG A 273 -33.09 11.38 -25.81
C ARG A 273 -33.95 12.46 -26.46
N ARG A 274 -33.35 13.46 -27.12
CA ARG A 274 -34.08 14.48 -27.89
C ARG A 274 -34.76 13.91 -29.14
N ALA A 275 -34.24 12.83 -29.71
CA ALA A 275 -34.87 12.17 -30.85
C ALA A 275 -36.10 11.33 -30.43
N ILE A 276 -36.07 10.72 -29.24
CA ILE A 276 -37.15 9.87 -28.72
C ILE A 276 -38.40 10.69 -28.35
N PHE A 277 -38.23 11.93 -27.83
CA PHE A 277 -39.35 12.82 -27.51
C PHE A 277 -39.97 13.55 -28.71
N ARG A 278 -39.39 13.40 -29.91
CA ARG A 278 -40.01 13.81 -31.18
C ARG A 278 -40.63 12.59 -31.86
N GLY A 279 -41.57 11.93 -31.17
CA GLY A 279 -42.49 11.01 -31.83
C GLY A 279 -43.24 11.71 -32.97
N PRO A 280 -43.70 10.97 -34.00
CA PRO A 280 -44.37 11.56 -35.15
C PRO A 280 -45.59 12.35 -34.67
N GLY A 281 -45.55 13.67 -34.89
CA GLY A 281 -46.70 14.53 -34.63
C GLY A 281 -47.94 13.97 -35.33
N ALA A 282 -49.08 14.07 -34.65
CA ALA A 282 -50.37 13.67 -35.18
C ALA A 282 -50.52 14.16 -36.63
N LYS A 283 -50.75 13.22 -37.56
CA LYS A 283 -51.13 13.56 -38.92
C LYS A 283 -52.37 14.45 -38.83
N SER A 284 -52.23 15.69 -39.28
CA SER A 284 -53.35 16.58 -39.54
C SER A 284 -54.36 15.82 -40.38
N GLY A 285 -55.53 15.56 -39.80
CA GLY A 285 -56.64 14.91 -40.46
C GLY A 285 -57.09 15.74 -41.66
N ASP A 286 -57.12 15.08 -42.80
CA ASP A 286 -57.80 15.51 -44.02
C ASP A 286 -59.28 15.81 -43.69
N LYS A 287 -59.65 17.10 -43.70
CA LYS A 287 -61.06 17.51 -43.75
C LYS A 287 -61.41 17.80 -45.20
N THR A 288 -62.03 16.80 -45.81
CA THR A 288 -62.84 16.93 -47.01
C THR A 288 -64.04 17.84 -46.71
N GLU A 289 -63.97 19.10 -47.14
CA GLU A 289 -65.17 19.95 -47.26
C GLU A 289 -65.77 19.75 -48.65
N LYS A 290 -66.88 19.00 -48.68
CA LYS A 290 -67.87 19.01 -49.76
C LYS A 290 -68.90 20.10 -49.47
N GLY A 291 -69.25 20.88 -50.49
CA GLY A 291 -70.61 21.41 -50.66
C GLY A 291 -70.74 22.92 -50.79
N ALA A 292 -70.85 23.37 -52.04
CA ALA A 292 -71.33 24.68 -52.49
C ALA A 292 -72.83 24.91 -52.12
N PRO A 293 -73.46 26.06 -52.42
CA PRO A 293 -73.57 26.66 -53.77
C PRO A 293 -72.84 28.01 -53.94
#